data_AF-A0AAP5KQ77-F1
#
_entry.id   AF-A0AAP5KQ77-F1
#
_cell.length_a   1.000
_cell.length_b   1.000
_cell.length_c   1.000
_cell.angle_alpha   90.00
_cell.angle_beta   90.00
_cell.angle_gamma   90.00
#
_symmetry.space_group_name_H-M   'P 1'
#
loop_
_entity.id
_entity.type
_entity.pdbx_description
1 polymer ?
#
loop_
_entity_poly.entity_id
_entity_poly.type
_entity_poly.pdbx_seq_one_letter_code
_entity_poly.pdbx_strand_id
1 'polypeptide(L)' 'MEHLAPAKFRIKDHVQFKIADDLLTGVIELTDFAHFSSKRCHSYSIFVEERGCSFLHVPEFDILKKIE' A
#
# COMPACT_ATOMS: atom_id res chain seq x y z
N MET A 1 24.76 -1.99 -4.66
CA MET A 1 23.35 -2.37 -4.43
C MET A 1 22.63 -1.10 -4.03
N GLU A 2 21.70 -0.61 -4.84
CA GLU A 2 20.89 0.55 -4.44
C GLU A 2 19.95 0.10 -3.32
N HIS A 3 20.18 0.61 -2.12
CA HIS A 3 19.34 0.34 -0.96
C HIS A 3 18.02 1.09 -1.15
N LEU A 4 16.92 0.34 -1.16
CA LEU A 4 15.58 0.94 -1.09
C LEU A 4 15.48 1.79 0.17
N ALA A 5 14.85 2.96 0.04
CA ALA A 5 14.44 3.73 1.21
C ALA A 5 13.57 2.84 2.12
N PRO A 6 13.61 3.04 3.45
CA PRO A 6 12.77 2.27 4.36
C PRO A 6 11.29 2.43 4.02
N ALA A 7 10.51 1.36 4.19
CA ALA A 7 9.07 1.38 3.99
C ALA A 7 8.41 2.41 4.94
N LYS A 8 7.50 3.21 4.41
CA LYS A 8 6.81 4.29 5.14
C LYS A 8 5.70 3.76 6.05
N PHE A 9 5.05 2.68 5.63
CA PHE A 9 3.92 2.06 6.32
C PHE A 9 4.23 0.64 6.76
N ARG A 10 3.51 0.16 7.78
CA ARG A 10 3.71 -1.15 8.42
C ARG A 10 2.43 -1.98 8.40
N ILE A 11 2.59 -3.29 8.60
CA ILE A 11 1.47 -4.21 8.81
C ILE A 11 0.60 -3.69 9.99
N LYS A 12 -0.72 -3.77 9.83
CA LYS A 12 -1.77 -3.23 10.72
C LYS A 12 -1.96 -1.72 10.70
N ASP A 13 -1.17 -0.96 9.94
CA ASP A 13 -1.49 0.46 9.76
C ASP A 13 -2.80 0.60 8.99
N HIS A 14 -3.68 1.45 9.51
CA HIS A 14 -4.85 1.92 8.77
C HIS A 14 -4.38 3.01 7.84
N VAL A 15 -4.69 2.90 6.55
CA VAL A 15 -4.19 3.82 5.53
C VAL A 15 -5.30 4.22 4.57
N GLN A 16 -5.17 5.44 4.06
CA GLN A 16 -5.96 5.93 2.94
C GLN A 16 -5.11 5.87 1.68
N PHE A 17 -5.65 5.28 0.61
CA PHE A 17 -4.96 5.07 -0.64
C PHE A 17 -5.89 5.30 -1.84
N LYS A 18 -5.30 5.58 -2.99
CA LYS A 18 -6.03 5.83 -4.23
C LYS A 18 -5.86 4.65 -5.20
N ILE A 19 -6.95 4.18 -5.79
CA ILE A 19 -6.94 3.21 -6.89
C ILE A 19 -7.82 3.76 -8.00
N ALA A 20 -7.25 3.93 -9.19
CA ALA A 20 -7.92 4.61 -10.30
C ALA A 20 -8.50 5.97 -9.85
N ASP A 21 -9.81 6.12 -9.78
CA ASP A 21 -10.50 7.33 -9.33
C ASP A 21 -11.10 7.20 -7.91
N ASP A 22 -11.00 6.03 -7.30
CA ASP A 22 -11.53 5.76 -5.97
C ASP A 22 -10.51 6.09 -4.88
N LEU A 23 -11.01 6.71 -3.81
CA LEU A 23 -10.29 6.92 -2.57
C LEU A 23 -10.81 5.93 -1.54
N LEU A 24 -9.95 5.02 -1.11
CA LEU A 24 -10.31 3.93 -0.20
C LEU A 24 -9.53 4.00 1.10
N THR A 25 -10.10 3.41 2.13
CA THR A 25 -9.48 3.24 3.44
C THR A 25 -9.45 1.76 3.80
N GLY A 26 -8.30 1.31 4.30
CA GLY A 26 -8.11 -0.09 4.62
C GLY A 26 -6.91 -0.33 5.53
N VAL A 27 -6.68 -1.59 5.87
CA VAL A 27 -5.62 -2.04 6.77
C VAL A 27 -4.56 -2.80 5.99
N ILE A 28 -3.29 -2.45 6.20
CA ILE A 28 -2.18 -3.19 5.59
C ILE A 28 -2.07 -4.58 6.22
N GLU A 29 -2.26 -5.61 5.41
CA GLU A 29 -2.14 -7.01 5.82
C GLU A 29 -0.75 -7.57 5.53
N LEU A 30 -0.15 -7.18 4.40
CA LEU A 30 1.16 -7.67 3.96
C LEU A 30 1.99 -6.53 3.38
N THR A 31 3.31 -6.65 3.55
CA THR A 31 4.31 -5.76 2.95
C THR A 31 5.10 -6.54 1.92
N ASP A 32 5.06 -6.10 0.67
CA ASP A 32 5.65 -6.77 -0.48
C ASP A 32 6.54 -5.84 -1.30
N PHE A 33 7.39 -6.44 -2.12
CA PHE A 33 8.19 -5.71 -3.11
C PHE A 33 7.53 -5.83 -4.48
N ALA A 34 6.93 -4.76 -4.98
CA ALA A 34 6.47 -4.72 -6.36
C ALA A 34 7.69 -4.49 -7.28
N HIS A 35 7.97 -5.47 -8.14
CA HIS A 35 8.89 -5.29 -9.26
C HIS A 35 8.19 -4.54 -10.41
N PHE A 36 7.70 -3.34 -10.13
CA PHE A 36 7.15 -2.49 -11.20
C PHE A 36 8.30 -1.98 -12.07
N SER A 37 8.14 -2.13 -13.38
CA SER A 37 9.15 -2.21 -14.45
C SER A 37 10.13 -1.04 -14.64
N SER A 38 10.25 -0.11 -13.70
CA SER A 38 11.28 0.95 -13.72
C SER A 38 11.56 1.60 -12.36
N LYS A 39 10.80 1.30 -11.31
CA LYS A 39 10.98 1.90 -9.98
C LYS A 39 10.84 0.83 -8.91
N ARG A 40 11.95 0.54 -8.22
CA ARG A 40 11.92 -0.24 -6.98
C ARG A 40 11.09 0.56 -5.97
N CYS A 41 9.91 0.07 -5.63
CA CYS A 41 9.00 0.72 -4.68
C CYS A 41 8.40 -0.36 -3.77
N HIS A 42 8.14 0.00 -2.51
CA HIS A 42 7.36 -0.86 -1.62
C HIS A 42 5.94 -0.95 -2.11
N SER A 43 5.30 -2.08 -1.83
CA SER A 43 3.89 -2.30 -2.12
C SER A 43 3.25 -3.04 -0.96
N TYR A 44 1.93 -2.97 -0.90
CA TYR A 44 1.17 -3.47 0.23
C TYR A 44 -0.06 -4.23 -0.24
N SER A 45 -0.42 -5.25 0.51
CA SER A 45 -1.76 -5.82 0.44
C SER A 45 -2.62 -5.10 1.47
N ILE A 46 -3.73 -4.50 1.04
CA ILE A 46 -4.58 -3.65 1.88
C ILE A 46 -6.01 -4.22 1.89
N PHE A 47 -6.51 -4.61 3.06
CA PHE A 47 -7.90 -5.04 3.23
C PHE A 47 -8.83 -3.84 3.43
N VAL A 48 -9.89 -3.78 2.64
CA VAL A 48 -10.93 -2.73 2.73
C VAL A 48 -12.21 -3.36 3.27
N GLU A 49 -12.52 -3.07 4.54
CA GLU A 49 -13.67 -3.66 5.23
C GLU A 49 -15.00 -3.35 4.54
N GLU A 50 -15.20 -2.11 4.09
CA GLU A 50 -16.42 -1.68 3.39
C GLU A 50 -16.71 -2.49 2.11
N ARG A 51 -15.67 -3.06 1.49
CA ARG A 51 -15.78 -3.87 0.27
C ARG A 51 -15.59 -5.37 0.53
N GLY A 52 -15.21 -5.76 1.75
CA GLY A 52 -14.94 -7.14 2.13
C GLY A 52 -13.84 -7.81 1.29
N CYS A 53 -12.87 -7.04 0.77
CA CYS A 53 -11.83 -7.56 -0.12
C CYS A 53 -10.47 -6.90 0.10
N SER A 54 -9.41 -7.62 -0.30
CA SER A 54 -8.03 -7.13 -0.25
C SER A 54 -7.56 -6.66 -1.63
N PHE A 55 -6.95 -5.48 -1.66
CA PHE A 55 -6.25 -4.94 -2.81
C PHE A 55 -4.78 -5.33 -2.72
N LEU A 56 -4.30 -6.10 -3.69
CA LEU A 56 -2.93 -6.61 -3.71
C LEU A 56 -1.99 -5.67 -4.47
N HIS A 57 -0.72 -5.65 -4.07
CA HIS A 57 0.34 -4.88 -4.73
C HIS A 57 0.05 -3.37 -4.86
N VAL A 58 -0.65 -2.77 -3.89
CA VAL A 58 -0.86 -1.31 -3.84
C VAL A 58 0.49 -0.64 -3.63
N PRO A 59 0.99 0.17 -4.58
CA PRO A 59 2.32 0.75 -4.45
C PRO A 59 2.32 1.86 -3.38
N GLU A 60 3.45 2.02 -2.69
CA GLU A 60 3.58 2.97 -1.57
C GLU A 60 3.25 4.41 -1.98
N PHE A 61 3.47 4.79 -3.24
CA PHE A 61 3.14 6.14 -3.73
C PHE A 61 1.65 6.39 -3.92
N ASP A 62 0.82 5.35 -4.02
CA ASP A 62 -0.64 5.47 -4.09
C ASP A 62 -1.27 5.54 -2.69
N ILE A 63 -0.49 5.28 -1.64
CA ILE A 63 -0.91 5.48 -0.25
C ILE A 63 -0.68 6.94 0.14
N LEU A 64 -1.77 7.64 0.45
CA LEU A 64 -1.74 9.08 0.72
C LEU A 64 -1.33 9.39 2.16
N LYS A 65 -1.87 8.64 3.12
CA LYS A 65 -1.59 8.83 4.55
C LYS A 65 -1.99 7.63 5.40
N LYS A 66 -1.37 7.55 6.58
CA LYS A 66 -1.87 6.74 7.70
C LYS A 66 -3.06 7.46 8.36
N ILE A 67 -4.05 6.70 8.78
CA ILE A 67 -5.22 7.16 9.54
C ILE A 67 -5.09 6.56 10.95
N GLU A 68 -5.31 7.39 11.97
CA GLU A 68 -5.19 7.00 13.38
C GLU A 68 -6.42 6.24 13.88
#